data_AF-A0A966PBC5-F1
#
_entry.id   AF-A0A966PBC5-F1
#
_cell.length_a   1.000
_cell.length_b   1.000
_cell.length_c   1.000
_cell.angle_alpha   90.00
_cell.angle_beta   90.00
_cell.angle_gamma   90.00
#
_symmetry.space_group_name_H-M   'P 1'
#
loop_
_entity.id
_entity.type
_entity.pdbx_description
1 polymer ?
#
loop_
_entity_poly.entity_id
_entity_poly.type
_entity_poly.pdbx_seq_one_letter_code
_entity_poly.pdbx_strand_id
1 'polypeptide(L)'
;MSEVDYQKIGAEAVRICQDLIRIPSVNFGGGVGDELAAAKYVAEYLSANGLSPQLFESAPGRVSVIARITGSNRERAGLVLHGHLDTVPATAADWLHDPWSGEIIDGEIWGRGAVDMKDMDAMILAIVGHWYQTGFVPERDIVLAFFADEEAGGKFGVNWIVQNHPEVFQ
;
A
#
# COMPACT_ATOMS: atom_id res chain seq x y z
N MET A 1 -26.44 8.85 10.62
CA MET A 1 -25.12 8.21 10.38
C MET A 1 -24.91 7.22 11.51
N SER A 2 -24.65 5.95 11.22
CA SER A 2 -24.16 5.03 12.25
C SER A 2 -22.82 5.53 12.78
N GLU A 3 -22.54 5.29 14.05
CA GLU A 3 -21.24 5.56 14.65
C GLU A 3 -20.14 4.77 13.90
N VAL A 4 -18.99 5.41 13.65
CA VAL A 4 -17.87 4.77 12.97
C VAL A 4 -17.22 3.80 13.93
N ASP A 5 -17.23 2.51 13.59
CA ASP A 5 -16.56 1.47 14.37
C ASP A 5 -15.05 1.45 14.06
N TYR A 6 -14.31 2.33 14.72
CA TYR A 6 -12.86 2.42 14.58
C TYR A 6 -12.12 1.14 15.03
N GLN A 7 -12.72 0.32 15.90
CA GLN A 7 -12.12 -0.94 16.32
C GLN A 7 -12.15 -1.95 15.18
N LYS A 8 -13.26 -2.05 14.46
CA LYS A 8 -13.37 -2.90 13.27
C LYS A 8 -12.40 -2.46 12.16
N ILE A 9 -12.29 -1.16 11.91
CA ILE A 9 -11.36 -0.62 10.89
C ILE A 9 -9.90 -0.89 11.32
N GLY A 10 -9.59 -0.67 12.59
CA GLY A 10 -8.26 -0.94 13.14
C GLY A 10 -7.88 -2.42 13.04
N ALA A 11 -8.79 -3.34 13.36
CA ALA A 11 -8.57 -4.78 13.20
C ALA A 11 -8.31 -5.18 11.75
N GLU A 12 -9.00 -4.54 10.79
CA GLU A 12 -8.76 -4.77 9.36
C GLU A 12 -7.39 -4.22 8.92
N ALA A 13 -6.99 -3.05 9.41
CA ALA A 13 -5.65 -2.50 9.15
C ALA A 13 -4.56 -3.44 9.74
N VAL A 14 -4.75 -3.96 10.95
CA VAL A 14 -3.83 -4.94 11.54
C VAL A 14 -3.72 -6.18 10.64
N ARG A 15 -4.85 -6.76 10.21
CA ARG A 15 -4.86 -7.92 9.31
C ARG A 15 -4.08 -7.66 8.01
N ILE A 16 -4.36 -6.53 7.35
CA ILE A 16 -3.70 -6.13 6.10
C ILE A 16 -2.20 -5.93 6.31
N CYS A 17 -1.80 -5.27 7.40
CA CYS A 17 -0.39 -5.05 7.72
C CYS A 17 0.34 -6.38 7.92
N GLN A 18 -0.24 -7.31 8.69
CA GLN A 18 0.32 -8.65 8.89
C GLN A 18 0.46 -9.41 7.56
N ASP A 19 -0.56 -9.35 6.69
CA ASP A 19 -0.53 -10.01 5.38
C ASP A 19 0.55 -9.41 4.47
N LEU A 20 0.66 -8.07 4.42
CA LEU A 20 1.71 -7.40 3.65
C LEU A 20 3.10 -7.75 4.19
N ILE A 21 3.31 -7.82 5.51
CA ILE A 21 4.59 -8.22 6.11
C ILE A 21 4.96 -9.65 5.71
N ARG A 22 3.98 -10.56 5.66
CA ARG A 22 4.18 -11.96 5.23
C ARG A 22 4.54 -12.12 3.76
N ILE A 23 4.46 -11.05 2.98
CA ILE A 23 4.92 -10.99 1.59
C ILE A 23 6.25 -10.24 1.57
N PRO A 24 7.40 -10.93 1.51
CA PRO A 24 8.69 -10.28 1.38
C PRO A 24 8.75 -9.52 0.05
N SER A 25 8.79 -8.19 0.13
CA SER A 25 8.88 -7.27 -1.01
C SER A 25 10.20 -6.52 -0.92
N VAL A 26 11.31 -7.26 -1.01
CA VAL A 26 12.63 -6.73 -0.66
C VAL A 26 13.19 -5.89 -1.80
N ASN A 27 13.68 -4.70 -1.48
CA ASN A 27 14.52 -3.91 -2.37
C ASN A 27 15.98 -4.31 -2.20
N PHE A 28 16.58 -4.92 -3.24
CA PHE A 28 17.99 -5.33 -3.21
C PHE A 28 18.94 -4.23 -3.70
N GLY A 29 18.41 -3.06 -4.06
CA GLY A 29 19.15 -2.01 -4.75
C GLY A 29 19.51 -2.39 -6.19
N GLY A 30 20.20 -1.49 -6.89
CA GLY A 30 20.67 -1.74 -8.26
C GLY A 30 19.56 -2.02 -9.28
N GLY A 31 18.30 -1.68 -8.97
CA GLY A 31 17.11 -1.95 -9.79
C GLY A 31 16.48 -3.32 -9.59
N VAL A 32 16.99 -4.17 -8.68
CA VAL A 32 16.44 -5.51 -8.40
C VAL A 32 15.50 -5.45 -7.21
N GLY A 33 14.25 -5.88 -7.37
CA GLY A 33 13.21 -5.86 -6.33
C GLY A 33 12.17 -6.97 -6.53
N ASP A 34 11.32 -7.19 -5.52
CA ASP A 34 10.33 -8.27 -5.47
C ASP A 34 8.92 -7.77 -5.03
N GLU A 35 8.53 -6.59 -5.51
CA GLU A 35 7.28 -5.94 -5.10
C GLU A 35 6.03 -6.56 -5.73
N LEU A 36 6.17 -7.40 -6.78
CA LEU A 36 5.03 -7.94 -7.55
C LEU A 36 3.96 -8.62 -6.70
N ALA A 37 4.36 -9.43 -5.71
CA ALA A 37 3.40 -10.15 -4.86
C ALA A 37 2.62 -9.17 -3.94
N ALA A 38 3.30 -8.17 -3.37
CA ALA A 38 2.66 -7.15 -2.55
C ALA A 38 1.75 -6.26 -3.40
N ALA A 39 2.19 -5.88 -4.60
CA ALA A 39 1.39 -5.10 -5.54
C ALA A 39 0.10 -5.85 -5.95
N LYS A 40 0.19 -7.16 -6.20
CA LYS A 40 -1.00 -7.99 -6.48
C LYS A 40 -1.95 -8.03 -5.29
N TYR A 41 -1.44 -8.24 -4.06
CA TYR A 41 -2.28 -8.21 -2.87
C TYR A 41 -3.06 -6.90 -2.75
N VAL A 42 -2.37 -5.76 -2.90
CA VAL A 42 -3.00 -4.43 -2.83
C VAL A 42 -4.04 -4.25 -3.95
N ALA A 43 -3.72 -4.64 -5.18
CA ALA A 43 -4.64 -4.53 -6.30
C ALA A 43 -5.88 -5.44 -6.13
N GLU A 44 -5.71 -6.66 -5.64
CA GLU A 44 -6.81 -7.57 -5.34
C GLU A 44 -7.71 -7.01 -4.24
N TYR A 45 -7.12 -6.46 -3.18
CA TYR A 45 -7.88 -5.81 -2.11
C TYR A 45 -8.67 -4.60 -2.62
N LEU A 46 -8.05 -3.70 -3.40
CA LEU A 46 -8.73 -2.53 -3.97
C LEU A 46 -9.85 -2.95 -4.93
N SER A 47 -9.62 -3.99 -5.74
CA SER A 47 -10.62 -4.54 -6.66
C SER A 47 -11.82 -5.13 -5.92
N ALA A 48 -11.57 -5.89 -4.84
CA ALA A 48 -12.62 -6.42 -3.97
C ALA A 48 -13.44 -5.33 -3.29
N ASN A 49 -12.90 -4.11 -3.18
CA ASN A 49 -13.56 -2.92 -2.64
C ASN A 49 -13.99 -1.93 -3.73
N GLY A 50 -14.30 -2.43 -4.93
CA GLY A 50 -15.00 -1.69 -5.97
C GLY A 50 -14.18 -0.68 -6.75
N LEU A 51 -12.85 -0.72 -6.64
CA LEU A 51 -11.95 0.10 -7.45
C LEU A 51 -11.35 -0.69 -8.62
N SER A 52 -10.77 0.03 -9.58
CA SER A 52 -10.08 -0.56 -10.74
C SER A 52 -8.59 -0.19 -10.69
N PRO A 53 -7.77 -0.86 -9.86
CA PRO A 53 -6.35 -0.57 -9.76
C PRO A 53 -5.60 -0.96 -11.04
N GLN A 54 -4.55 -0.20 -11.34
CA GLN A 54 -3.63 -0.44 -12.44
C GLN A 54 -2.26 -0.78 -11.86
N LEU A 55 -1.62 -1.82 -12.41
CA LEU A 55 -0.27 -2.22 -12.06
C LEU A 55 0.69 -1.69 -13.13
N PHE A 56 1.78 -1.07 -12.69
CA PHE A 56 2.81 -0.50 -13.53
C PHE A 56 4.15 -1.13 -13.20
N GLU A 57 4.69 -1.92 -14.12
CA GLU A 57 6.01 -2.56 -13.99
C GLU A 57 7.07 -1.78 -14.77
N SER A 58 7.99 -1.14 -14.05
CA SER A 58 9.05 -0.32 -14.65
C SER A 58 10.34 -1.12 -14.96
N ALA A 59 10.51 -2.25 -14.29
CA ALA A 59 11.56 -3.25 -14.46
C ALA A 59 11.08 -4.58 -13.84
N PRO A 60 11.67 -5.74 -14.16
CA PRO A 60 11.24 -7.03 -13.62
C PRO A 60 11.11 -7.01 -12.09
N GLY A 61 9.90 -7.26 -11.59
CA GLY A 61 9.59 -7.27 -10.15
C GLY A 61 9.28 -5.90 -9.54
N ARG A 62 9.61 -4.79 -10.21
CA ARG A 62 9.37 -3.41 -9.76
C ARG A 62 7.99 -2.91 -10.14
N VAL A 63 7.01 -3.19 -9.29
CA VAL A 63 5.59 -2.96 -9.61
C VAL A 63 4.96 -1.94 -8.66
N SER A 64 4.47 -0.84 -9.22
CA SER A 64 3.64 0.14 -8.51
C SER A 64 2.15 -0.08 -8.78
N VAL A 65 1.28 0.27 -7.84
CA VAL A 65 -0.19 0.17 -7.96
C VAL A 65 -0.80 1.56 -7.87
N ILE A 66 -1.62 1.93 -8.86
CA ILE A 66 -2.39 3.19 -8.84
C ILE A 66 -3.88 2.89 -8.94
N ALA A 67 -4.70 3.53 -8.11
CA ALA A 67 -6.15 3.49 -8.21
C ALA A 67 -6.76 4.88 -7.97
N ARG A 68 -8.03 5.06 -8.35
CA ARG A 68 -8.73 6.34 -8.17
C ARG A 68 -10.09 6.14 -7.51
N ILE A 69 -10.37 6.98 -6.52
CA ILE A 69 -11.68 7.18 -5.93
C ILE A 69 -12.23 8.49 -6.48
N THR A 70 -13.37 8.43 -7.17
CA THR A 70 -14.07 9.63 -7.64
C THR A 70 -14.81 10.27 -6.48
N GLY A 71 -14.51 11.53 -6.20
CA GLY A 71 -15.17 12.32 -5.17
C GLY A 71 -16.55 12.81 -5.61
N SER A 72 -17.36 13.20 -4.64
CA SER A 72 -18.69 13.77 -4.88
C SER A 72 -18.66 15.22 -5.38
N ASN A 73 -17.55 15.95 -5.20
CA ASN A 73 -17.37 17.31 -5.70
C ASN A 73 -16.08 17.44 -6.53
N ARG A 74 -16.23 17.34 -7.86
CA ARG A 74 -15.11 17.39 -8.80
C ARG A 74 -14.51 18.78 -9.02
N GLU A 75 -15.10 19.83 -8.44
CA GLU A 75 -14.50 21.17 -8.44
C GLU A 75 -13.41 21.33 -7.38
N ARG A 76 -13.34 20.40 -6.41
CA ARG A 76 -12.28 20.41 -5.40
C ARG A 76 -11.00 19.79 -5.95
N ALA A 77 -9.87 20.41 -5.66
CA ALA A 77 -8.55 19.85 -5.96
C ALA A 77 -8.41 18.43 -5.37
N GLY A 78 -7.87 17.51 -6.17
CA GLY A 78 -7.64 16.13 -5.79
C GLY A 78 -6.56 15.99 -4.72
N LEU A 79 -6.52 14.81 -4.10
CA LEU A 79 -5.47 14.41 -3.15
C LEU A 79 -4.74 13.17 -3.68
N VAL A 80 -3.45 13.08 -3.40
CA VAL A 80 -2.68 11.84 -3.54
C VAL A 80 -2.45 11.29 -2.15
N LEU A 81 -2.95 10.08 -1.90
CA LEU A 81 -2.57 9.27 -0.74
C LEU A 81 -1.62 8.19 -1.24
N HIS A 82 -0.42 8.12 -0.68
CA HIS A 82 0.58 7.20 -1.16
C HIS A 82 1.37 6.51 -0.06
N GLY A 83 2.01 5.41 -0.45
CA GLY A 83 3.04 4.72 0.31
C GLY A 83 3.96 3.94 -0.62
N HIS A 84 4.91 3.20 -0.06
CA HIS A 84 5.81 2.31 -0.79
C HIS A 84 5.65 0.87 -0.32
N LEU A 85 5.73 -0.06 -1.27
CA LEU A 85 5.51 -1.48 -1.01
C LEU A 85 6.80 -2.22 -0.66
N ASP A 86 7.94 -1.66 -1.04
CA ASP A 86 9.22 -2.29 -0.83
C ASP A 86 9.69 -2.16 0.62
N THR A 87 10.71 -2.92 0.97
CA THR A 87 11.34 -2.87 2.28
C THR A 87 12.84 -3.07 2.10
N VAL A 88 13.65 -2.47 2.98
CA VAL A 88 15.06 -2.89 3.07
C VAL A 88 15.21 -4.38 3.40
N PRO A 89 16.34 -5.01 3.02
CA PRO A 89 16.63 -6.39 3.39
C PRO A 89 16.59 -6.63 4.91
N ALA A 90 16.28 -7.88 5.28
CA ALA A 90 16.33 -8.36 6.65
C ALA A 90 17.04 -9.72 6.72
N THR A 91 17.99 -9.85 7.64
CA THR A 91 18.68 -11.12 7.93
C THR A 91 18.04 -11.76 9.15
N ALA A 92 17.34 -12.89 8.99
CA ALA A 92 16.58 -13.51 10.07
C ALA A 92 17.39 -13.80 11.35
N ALA A 93 18.70 -14.07 11.23
CA ALA A 93 19.57 -14.33 12.38
C ALA A 93 19.77 -13.10 13.30
N ASP A 94 19.54 -11.89 12.80
CA ASP A 94 19.67 -10.65 13.55
C ASP A 94 18.37 -10.25 14.27
N TRP A 95 17.30 -11.03 14.09
CA TRP A 95 15.97 -10.72 14.60
C TRP A 95 15.56 -11.64 15.74
N LEU A 96 14.87 -11.07 16.74
CA LEU A 96 14.27 -11.83 17.83
C LEU A 96 13.09 -12.70 17.35
N HIS A 97 12.35 -12.20 16.35
CA HIS A 97 11.21 -12.85 15.72
C HIS A 97 11.38 -12.79 14.20
N ASP A 98 10.86 -13.77 13.47
CA ASP A 98 11.03 -13.81 12.01
C ASP A 98 10.54 -12.49 11.38
N PRO A 99 11.39 -11.77 10.62
CA PRO A 99 11.04 -10.49 10.00
C PRO A 99 9.84 -10.58 9.05
N TRP A 100 9.50 -11.76 8.56
CA TRP A 100 8.38 -11.95 7.62
C TRP A 100 7.18 -12.65 8.28
N SER A 101 7.16 -12.77 9.61
CA SER A 101 6.07 -13.43 10.33
C SER A 101 4.76 -12.61 10.32
N GLY A 102 4.87 -11.30 10.52
CA GLY A 102 3.73 -10.44 10.82
C GLY A 102 2.99 -10.90 12.07
N GLU A 103 3.67 -11.47 13.06
CA GLU A 103 3.05 -11.94 14.30
C GLU A 103 2.76 -10.78 15.25
N ILE A 104 1.71 -10.92 16.07
CA ILE A 104 1.45 -10.00 17.17
C ILE A 104 2.03 -10.61 18.44
N ILE A 105 2.97 -9.92 19.06
CA ILE A 105 3.68 -10.35 20.27
C ILE A 105 3.64 -9.19 21.25
N ASP A 106 3.10 -9.46 22.44
CA ASP A 106 2.92 -8.46 23.51
C ASP A 106 2.19 -7.17 23.08
N GLY A 107 1.28 -7.30 22.10
CA GLY A 107 0.45 -6.20 21.60
C GLY A 107 1.06 -5.41 20.43
N GLU A 108 2.22 -5.82 19.93
CA GLU A 108 2.92 -5.17 18.82
C GLU A 108 3.00 -6.12 17.62
N ILE A 109 2.88 -5.59 16.39
CA ILE A 109 3.13 -6.37 15.18
C ILE A 109 4.64 -6.40 14.92
N TRP A 110 5.20 -7.60 14.84
CA TRP A 110 6.60 -7.82 14.54
C TRP A 110 6.80 -8.17 13.07
N GLY A 111 7.67 -7.40 12.40
CA GLY A 111 8.16 -7.72 11.05
C GLY A 111 8.80 -6.55 10.31
N ARG A 112 9.58 -6.88 9.28
CA ARG A 112 10.14 -5.93 8.34
C ARG A 112 9.00 -5.30 7.53
N GLY A 113 8.91 -3.98 7.62
CA GLY A 113 7.85 -3.20 7.01
C GLY A 113 6.75 -2.78 7.97
N ALA A 114 6.73 -3.28 9.21
CA ALA A 114 5.69 -2.96 10.19
C ALA A 114 5.58 -1.48 10.55
N VAL A 115 6.65 -0.71 10.40
CA VAL A 115 6.68 0.75 10.63
C VAL A 115 7.00 1.53 9.35
N ASP A 116 7.76 0.92 8.43
CA ASP A 116 8.22 1.56 7.20
C ASP A 116 7.95 0.66 5.98
N MET A 117 6.83 0.83 5.28
CA MET A 117 5.65 1.61 5.72
C MET A 117 4.32 0.86 5.52
N LYS A 118 4.36 -0.47 5.67
CA LYS A 118 3.20 -1.34 5.43
C LYS A 118 2.05 -1.12 6.41
N ASP A 119 2.30 -0.53 7.58
CA ASP A 119 1.26 -0.06 8.49
C ASP A 119 0.42 1.08 7.88
N MET A 120 1.07 2.08 7.30
CA MET A 120 0.39 3.19 6.64
C MET A 120 -0.40 2.70 5.43
N ASP A 121 0.19 1.83 4.61
CA ASP A 121 -0.52 1.21 3.49
C ASP A 121 -1.77 0.46 3.95
N ALA A 122 -1.64 -0.31 5.04
CA ALA A 122 -2.74 -1.04 5.62
C ALA A 122 -3.85 -0.13 6.17
N MET A 123 -3.49 0.99 6.81
CA MET A 123 -4.47 1.98 7.27
C MET A 123 -5.23 2.61 6.10
N ILE A 124 -4.54 2.97 5.02
CA ILE A 124 -5.17 3.50 3.80
C ILE A 124 -6.17 2.47 3.25
N LEU A 125 -5.74 1.23 3.08
CA LEU A 125 -6.57 0.15 2.53
C LEU A 125 -7.79 -0.15 3.41
N ALA A 126 -7.62 -0.20 4.74
CA ALA A 126 -8.73 -0.44 5.67
C ALA A 126 -9.80 0.66 5.59
N ILE A 127 -9.40 1.93 5.48
CA ILE A 127 -10.33 3.05 5.32
C ILE A 127 -11.07 2.99 3.98
N VAL A 128 -10.37 2.66 2.90
CA VAL A 128 -10.99 2.48 1.58
C VAL A 128 -12.03 1.36 1.60
N GLY A 129 -11.70 0.22 2.21
CA GLY A 129 -12.64 -0.89 2.37
C GLY A 129 -13.85 -0.51 3.24
N HIS A 130 -13.63 0.25 4.31
CA HIS A 130 -14.72 0.79 5.13
C HIS A 130 -15.64 1.73 4.34
N TRP A 131 -15.08 2.63 3.54
CA TRP A 131 -15.86 3.53 2.68
C TRP A 131 -16.70 2.78 1.67
N TYR A 132 -16.13 1.74 1.04
CA TYR A 132 -16.87 0.87 0.14
C TYR A 132 -18.05 0.18 0.84
N GLN A 133 -17.81 -0.43 2.01
CA GLN A 133 -18.85 -1.12 2.78
C GLN A 133 -19.99 -0.20 3.27
N THR A 134 -19.67 1.07 3.55
CA THR A 134 -20.64 2.06 4.09
C THR A 134 -21.26 2.95 3.01
N GLY A 135 -20.80 2.85 1.76
CA GLY A 135 -21.20 3.74 0.68
C GLY A 135 -20.75 5.19 0.88
N PHE A 136 -19.72 5.42 1.71
CA PHE A 136 -19.17 6.76 1.89
C PHE A 136 -18.41 7.18 0.62
N VAL A 137 -18.67 8.40 0.16
CA VAL A 137 -17.98 9.01 -0.98
C VAL A 137 -17.27 10.28 -0.49
N PRO A 138 -15.94 10.37 -0.59
CA PRO A 138 -15.21 11.57 -0.19
C PRO A 138 -15.59 12.76 -1.08
N GLU A 139 -15.38 13.99 -0.59
CA GLU A 139 -15.68 15.17 -1.40
C GLU A 139 -14.66 15.40 -2.52
N ARG A 140 -13.41 14.95 -2.35
CA ARG A 140 -12.30 15.13 -3.30
C ARG A 140 -12.07 13.86 -4.09
N ASP A 141 -11.64 13.99 -5.34
CA ASP A 141 -10.99 12.88 -6.05
C ASP A 141 -9.71 12.49 -5.28
N ILE A 142 -9.49 11.20 -5.09
CA ILE A 142 -8.31 10.67 -4.41
C ILE A 142 -7.61 9.70 -5.35
N VAL A 143 -6.33 9.96 -5.63
CA VAL A 143 -5.43 8.99 -6.26
C VAL A 143 -4.73 8.23 -5.14
N LEU A 144 -4.91 6.91 -5.13
CA LEU A 144 -4.18 5.99 -4.27
C LEU A 144 -2.95 5.52 -5.06
N ALA A 145 -1.76 5.66 -4.49
CA ALA A 145 -0.52 5.28 -5.15
C ALA A 145 0.39 4.49 -4.21
N PHE A 146 0.69 3.24 -4.56
CA PHE A 146 1.59 2.37 -3.81
C PHE A 146 2.80 2.11 -4.70
N PHE A 147 3.91 2.79 -4.42
CA PHE A 147 5.09 2.81 -5.28
C PHE A 147 6.05 1.66 -4.97
N ALA A 148 6.82 1.27 -5.97
CA ALA A 148 8.00 0.43 -5.79
C ALA A 148 9.26 1.28 -5.51
N ASP A 149 10.36 0.61 -5.18
CA ASP A 149 11.72 1.13 -5.22
C ASP A 149 12.07 2.32 -4.30
N GLU A 150 11.25 2.69 -3.32
CA GLU A 150 11.51 3.85 -2.45
C GLU A 150 12.83 3.71 -1.69
N GLU A 151 13.08 2.51 -1.14
CA GLU A 151 14.23 2.18 -0.29
C GLU A 151 15.57 2.20 -1.06
N ALA A 152 15.53 2.36 -2.39
CA ALA A 152 16.70 2.53 -3.26
C ALA A 152 16.63 3.79 -4.14
N GLY A 153 15.81 4.77 -3.75
CA GLY A 153 15.77 6.11 -4.35
C GLY A 153 14.64 6.35 -5.37
N GLY A 154 13.70 5.41 -5.51
CA GLY A 154 12.44 5.58 -6.23
C GLY A 154 12.57 5.77 -7.74
N LYS A 155 13.72 5.41 -8.34
CA LYS A 155 13.97 5.56 -9.78
C LYS A 155 12.99 4.72 -10.59
N PHE A 156 12.71 3.50 -10.13
CA PHE A 156 11.78 2.54 -10.74
C PHE A 156 10.35 2.68 -10.18
N GLY A 157 10.15 3.47 -9.14
CA GLY A 157 8.84 3.78 -8.57
C GLY A 157 8.29 5.12 -9.00
N VAL A 158 8.13 6.02 -8.03
CA VAL A 158 7.51 7.34 -8.20
C VAL A 158 8.13 8.16 -9.34
N ASN A 159 9.46 8.15 -9.50
CA ASN A 159 10.11 8.92 -10.56
C ASN A 159 9.72 8.39 -11.95
N TRP A 160 9.67 7.07 -12.11
CA TRP A 160 9.26 6.46 -13.37
C TRP A 160 7.78 6.73 -13.68
N ILE A 161 6.90 6.61 -12.68
CA ILE A 161 5.46 6.89 -12.84
C ILE A 161 5.23 8.34 -13.24
N VAL A 162 5.80 9.31 -12.53
CA VAL A 162 5.60 10.74 -12.84
C VAL A 162 6.15 11.10 -14.23
N GLN A 163 7.21 10.45 -14.69
CA GLN A 163 7.80 10.71 -16.01
C GLN A 163 7.05 10.03 -17.17
N ASN A 164 6.60 8.79 -16.98
CA ASN A 164 6.04 7.97 -18.06
C ASN A 164 4.52 7.88 -18.05
N HIS A 165 3.90 8.09 -16.88
CA HIS A 165 2.46 8.01 -16.65
C HIS A 165 1.89 9.22 -15.89
N PRO A 166 2.25 10.48 -16.23
CA PRO A 166 1.75 11.66 -15.52
C PRO A 166 0.21 11.78 -15.57
N GLU A 167 -0.45 11.17 -16.55
CA GLU A 167 -1.90 11.13 -16.70
C GLU A 167 -2.63 10.50 -15.50
N VAL A 168 -1.97 9.65 -14.72
CA VAL A 168 -2.62 9.00 -13.57
C VAL A 168 -2.93 9.97 -12.43
N PHE A 169 -2.31 11.16 -12.43
CA PHE A 169 -2.50 12.23 -11.45
C PHE A 169 -3.39 13.38 -11.93
N GLN A 170 -3.92 13.30 -13.16
CA GLN A 170 -4.76 14.34 -13.76
C GLN A 170 -6.25 14.17 -13.44
#